data_AF-A0A8J3FFL9-F1
#
_entry.id   AF-A0A8J3FFL9-F1
#
_cell.length_a   1.000
_cell.length_b   1.000
_cell.length_c   1.000
_cell.angle_alpha   90.00
_cell.angle_beta   90.00
_cell.angle_gamma   90.00
#
_symmetry.space_group_name_H-M   'P 1'
#
loop_
_entity.id
_entity.type
_entity.pdbx_description
1 polymer ?
#
loop_
_entity_poly.entity_id
_entity_poly.type
_entity_poly.pdbx_seq_one_letter_code
_entity_poly.pdbx_strand_id
1 'polypeptide(L)' 'MSGQPIAGLPGHPGPRLAAAWMALTPARRAALAPHLLGTTSADYVAGWLARAGHQVSASTIRTYRRSLHPQDRVSP' A
#
# COMPACT_ATOMS: atom_id res chain seq x y z
N MET A 1 6.47 15.61 4.65
CA MET A 1 6.12 15.04 3.32
C MET A 1 4.78 14.34 3.44
N SER A 2 3.70 15.04 3.12
CA SER A 2 2.33 14.51 3.18
C SER A 2 2.09 13.53 2.02
N GLY A 3 1.53 12.35 2.30
CA GLY A 3 1.14 11.41 1.25
C GLY A 3 0.04 12.03 0.38
N GLN A 4 0.11 11.85 -0.93
CA GLN A 4 -0.91 12.33 -1.88
C GLN A 4 -1.92 11.22 -2.15
N PRO A 5 -3.21 11.54 -2.36
CA PRO A 5 -4.19 10.55 -2.83
C PRO A 5 -3.78 10.04 -4.22
N ILE A 6 -3.92 8.74 -4.44
CA ILE A 6 -3.56 8.10 -5.72
C ILE A 6 -4.78 7.42 -6.31
N ALA A 7 -5.03 7.66 -7.60
CA ALA A 7 -6.13 7.01 -8.31
C ALA A 7 -6.06 5.48 -8.16
N GLY A 8 -7.13 4.90 -7.62
CA GLY A 8 -7.25 3.46 -7.37
C GLY A 8 -6.68 2.96 -6.04
N LEU A 9 -6.16 3.84 -5.17
CA LEU A 9 -5.82 3.50 -3.79
C LEU A 9 -6.51 4.44 -2.79
N PRO A 10 -7.14 3.89 -1.73
CA PRO A 10 -7.68 4.74 -0.68
C PRO A 10 -6.57 5.41 0.14
N GLY A 11 -6.91 6.52 0.78
CA GLY A 11 -6.03 7.24 1.69
C GLY A 11 -4.80 7.86 1.01
N HIS A 12 -3.72 7.98 1.78
CA HIS A 12 -2.51 8.72 1.41
C HIS A 12 -1.30 7.79 1.47
N PRO A 13 -1.05 6.96 0.44
CA PRO A 13 0.12 6.11 0.41
C PRO A 13 1.40 6.94 0.53
N GLY A 14 2.36 6.45 1.31
CA GLY A 14 3.68 7.08 1.40
C GLY A 14 4.40 7.07 0.04
N PRO A 15 5.38 7.97 -0.19
CA PRO A 15 5.97 8.23 -1.50
C PRO A 15 6.55 6.97 -2.17
N ARG A 16 7.08 6.04 -1.37
CA ARG A 16 7.65 4.79 -1.87
C ARG A 16 6.60 3.80 -2.37
N LEU A 17 5.50 3.65 -1.64
CA LEU A 17 4.37 2.81 -2.05
C LEU A 17 3.64 3.44 -3.24
N ALA A 18 3.50 4.76 -3.24
CA ALA A 18 2.98 5.55 -4.35
C ALA A 18 3.75 5.32 -5.65
N ALA A 19 5.08 5.47 -5.62
CA ALA A 19 5.93 5.24 -6.77
C ALA A 19 5.83 3.80 -7.28
N ALA A 20 5.84 2.82 -6.36
CA ALA A 20 5.67 1.41 -6.71
C ALA A 20 4.32 1.15 -7.39
N TRP A 21 3.22 1.68 -6.85
CA TRP A 21 1.89 1.55 -7.44
C TRP A 21 1.83 2.15 -8.85
N MET A 22 2.37 3.35 -9.03
CA MET A 22 2.35 4.04 -10.31
C MET A 22 3.21 3.36 -11.38
N ALA A 23 4.25 2.64 -10.99
CA ALA A 23 5.08 1.88 -11.93
C ALA A 23 4.45 0.53 -12.36
N LEU A 24 3.42 0.05 -11.64
CA LEU A 24 2.70 -1.16 -12.05
C LEU A 24 1.75 -0.89 -13.22
N THR A 25 1.59 -1.91 -14.07
CA THR A 25 0.54 -1.92 -15.11
C THR A 25 -0.86 -2.00 -14.49
N PRO A 26 -1.92 -1.58 -15.20
CA PRO A 26 -3.29 -1.65 -14.68
C PRO A 26 -3.70 -3.05 -14.21
N ALA A 27 -3.34 -4.11 -14.95
CA ALA A 27 -3.63 -5.49 -14.57
C ALA A 27 -2.95 -5.89 -13.24
N ARG A 28 -1.69 -5.48 -13.06
CA ARG A 28 -0.92 -5.72 -11.84
C ARG A 28 -1.48 -4.94 -10.65
N ARG A 29 -1.94 -3.71 -10.87
CA ARG A 29 -2.63 -2.90 -9.84
C ARG A 29 -3.94 -3.57 -9.39
N ALA A 30 -4.74 -4.03 -10.34
CA ALA A 30 -6.00 -4.72 -10.05
C ALA A 30 -5.78 -6.00 -9.22
N ALA A 31 -4.75 -6.79 -9.55
CA ALA A 31 -4.39 -7.98 -8.78
C ALA A 31 -3.85 -7.65 -7.38
N LEU A 32 -3.09 -6.57 -7.22
CA LEU A 32 -2.48 -6.19 -5.95
C LEU A 32 -3.46 -5.47 -4.99
N ALA A 33 -4.43 -4.72 -5.53
CA ALA A 33 -5.39 -3.93 -4.76
C ALA A 33 -6.01 -4.68 -3.55
N PRO A 34 -6.63 -5.87 -3.71
CA PRO A 34 -7.22 -6.57 -2.57
C PRO A 34 -6.19 -6.94 -1.50
N HIS A 35 -4.98 -7.31 -1.92
CA HIS A 35 -3.88 -7.66 -1.01
C HIS A 35 -3.39 -6.46 -0.22
N LEU A 36 -3.28 -5.28 -0.84
CA LEU A 36 -2.89 -4.05 -0.13
C LEU A 36 -3.90 -3.70 0.98
N LEU A 37 -5.19 -3.95 0.73
CA LEU A 37 -6.30 -3.67 1.65
C LEU A 37 -6.50 -4.73 2.74
N GLY A 38 -5.62 -5.72 2.84
CA GLY A 38 -5.53 -6.59 4.02
C GLY A 38 -5.93 -8.04 3.83
N THR A 39 -6.20 -8.50 2.59
CA THR A 39 -6.49 -9.94 2.37
C THR A 39 -5.28 -10.84 2.63
N THR A 40 -4.07 -10.29 2.69
CA THR A 40 -2.81 -11.04 2.91
C THR A 40 -1.86 -10.32 3.87
N SER A 41 -0.82 -11.01 4.33
CA SER A 41 0.23 -10.41 5.17
C SER A 41 0.97 -9.27 4.46
N ALA A 42 1.54 -8.36 5.24
CA ALA A 42 2.35 -7.26 4.70
C ALA A 42 3.63 -7.77 4.01
N ASP A 43 4.20 -8.86 4.53
CA ASP A 43 5.39 -9.51 3.98
C ASP A 43 5.11 -10.15 2.62
N TYR A 44 3.91 -10.73 2.42
CA TYR A 44 3.48 -11.21 1.12
C TYR A 44 3.42 -10.08 0.09
N VAL A 45 2.82 -8.94 0.46
CA VAL A 45 2.73 -7.75 -0.42
C VAL A 45 4.11 -7.20 -0.75
N ALA A 46 4.99 -7.10 0.25
CA ALA A 46 6.37 -6.67 0.07
C ALA A 46 7.14 -7.60 -0.88
N GLY A 47 7.01 -8.92 -0.70
CA GLY A 47 7.63 -9.91 -1.57
C GLY A 47 7.05 -9.93 -2.99
N TRP A 48 5.76 -9.66 -3.16
CA TRP A 48 5.14 -9.50 -4.47
C TRP A 48 5.67 -8.26 -5.19
N LEU A 49 5.75 -7.12 -4.50
CA LEU A 49 6.30 -5.88 -5.05
C LEU A 49 7.78 -6.02 -5.40
N ALA A 50 8.57 -6.71 -4.55
CA ALA A 50 9.97 -6.98 -4.80
C ALA A 50 10.18 -7.82 -6.08
N ARG A 51 9.36 -8.87 -6.30
CA ARG A 51 9.35 -9.67 -7.54
C ARG A 51 8.94 -8.84 -8.76
N ALA A 52 8.12 -7.80 -8.58
CA ALA A 52 7.78 -6.85 -9.62
C ALA A 52 8.86 -5.76 -9.85
N GLY A 53 9.97 -5.79 -9.11
CA GLY A 53 11.07 -4.81 -9.22
C GLY A 53 10.95 -3.61 -8.29
N HIS A 54 9.97 -3.59 -7.39
CA HIS A 54 9.69 -2.47 -6.49
C HIS A 54 9.99 -2.83 -5.04
N GLN A 55 11.08 -2.28 -4.50
CA GLN A 55 11.48 -2.54 -3.12
C GLN A 55 10.62 -1.72 -2.15
N VAL A 56 9.59 -2.32 -1.54
CA VAL A 56 8.77 -1.72 -0.49
C VAL A 56 8.81 -2.63 0.74
N SER A 57 9.09 -2.08 1.92
CA SER A 57 9.18 -2.89 3.14
C SER A 57 7.80 -3.27 3.66
N ALA A 58 7.70 -4.40 4.35
CA ALA A 58 6.48 -4.80 5.04
C ALA A 58 6.04 -3.75 6.08
N SER A 59 6.99 -3.05 6.71
CA SER A 59 6.69 -1.93 7.61
C SER A 59 5.96 -0.79 6.89
N THR A 60 6.40 -0.42 5.68
CA THR A 60 5.70 0.59 4.85
C THR A 60 4.27 0.17 4.54
N ILE A 61 4.04 -1.11 4.24
CA ILE A 61 2.68 -1.63 4.00
C ILE A 61 1.83 -1.58 5.27
N ARG A 62 2.36 -1.98 6.43
CA ARG A 62 1.65 -1.90 7.72
C ARG A 62 1.28 -0.46 8.07
N THR A 63 2.20 0.49 7.88
CA THR A 63 1.95 1.92 8.11
C THR A 63 0.85 2.45 7.20
N TYR A 64 0.88 2.09 5.92
CA TYR A 64 -0.18 2.45 4.98
C TYR A 64 -1.54 1.88 5.43
N ARG A 65 -1.62 0.57 5.70
CA ARG A 65 -2.86 -0.05 6.19
C ARG A 65 -3.39 0.62 7.46
N ARG A 66 -2.52 0.91 8.43
CA ARG A 66 -2.92 1.62 9.66
C ARG A 66 -3.49 3.01 9.36
N SER A 67 -2.99 3.70 8.34
CA SER A 67 -3.53 5.00 7.93
C SER A 67 -4.93 4.91 7.29
N LEU A 68 -5.33 3.73 6.79
CA LEU A 68 -6.66 3.49 6.21
C LEU A 68 -7.75 3.23 7.27
N HIS A 69 -7.36 2.89 8.49
CA HIS A 69 -8.28 2.65 9.61
C HIS A 69 -8.15 3.75 10.67
N PRO A 70 -8.65 4.97 10.42
CA PRO A 70 -8.70 6.02 11.44
C PRO A 70 -9.67 5.69 12.59
N GLN A 71 -10.56 4.70 12.43
CA GLN A 71 -11.56 4.32 13.44
C GLN A 71 -10.99 3.62 14.68
N ASP A 72 -9.71 3.21 14.67
CA ASP A 72 -8.99 2.70 15.86
C ASP A 72 -8.27 3.83 16.63
N ARG A 73 -8.40 5.08 16.17
CA ARG A 73 -8.01 6.30 16.90
C ARG A 73 -9.25 6.94 17.49
N VAL A 74 -10.00 6.19 18.31
CA VAL A 74 -10.94 6.80 19.24
C VAL A 74 -10.10 7.35 20.39
N SER A 75 -10.07 8.68 20.49
CA SER A 75 -9.63 9.45 21.65
C SER A 75 -10.38 9.01 22.92
N PRO A 76 -9.80 9.23 24.13
CA PRO A 76 -10.41 8.89 25.42
C PRO A 76 -11.81 9.48 25.65
#